data_AF-A0A965WR82-F1
#
_entry.id   AF-A0A965WR82-F1
#
_cell.length_a   1.000
_cell.length_b   1.000
_cell.length_c   1.000
_cell.angle_alpha   90.00
_cell.angle_beta   90.00
_cell.angle_gamma   90.00
#
_symmetry.space_group_name_H-M   'P 1'
#
loop_
_entity.id
_entity.type
_entity.pdbx_description
1 polymer ?
#
loop_
_entity_poly.entity_id
_entity_poly.type
_entity_poly.pdbx_seq_one_letter_code
_entity_poly.pdbx_strand_id
1 'polypeptide(L)' 'DSVREIETIERRLTADIHSTLGIAAKITLVEPRSLPRSEGKAKRVIDNRKF' A
#
# COMPACT_ATOMS: atom_id res chain seq x y z
N ASP A 1 -18.87 -11.94 -0.01
CA ASP A 1 -18.94 -10.48 -0.18
C ASP A 1 -17.67 -9.72 0.17
N SER A 2 -16.99 -10.04 1.28
CA SER A 2 -15.72 -9.38 1.68
C SER A 2 -14.60 -9.35 0.62
N VAL A 3 -14.42 -10.43 -0.16
CA VAL A 3 -13.36 -10.50 -1.18
C VAL A 3 -13.55 -9.47 -2.30
N ARG A 4 -14.79 -9.26 -2.77
CA ARG A 4 -15.09 -8.28 -3.82
C ARG A 4 -14.84 -6.85 -3.36
N GLU A 5 -15.08 -6.55 -2.09
CA GLU A 5 -14.81 -5.24 -1.51
C GLU A 5 -13.31 -4.97 -1.45
N ILE A 6 -12.52 -5.96 -1.04
CA ILE A 6 -11.05 -5.90 -0.99
C ILE A 6 -10.48 -5.62 -2.40
N GLU A 7 -10.94 -6.36 -3.41
CA GLU A 7 -10.53 -6.14 -4.82
C GLU A 7 -10.92 -4.75 -5.34
N THR A 8 -12.05 -4.22 -4.88
CA THR A 8 -12.51 -2.88 -5.27
C THR A 8 -11.63 -1.80 -4.66
N ILE A 9 -11.24 -1.96 -3.40
CA ILE A 9 -10.33 -1.06 -2.70
C ILE A 9 -8.95 -1.08 -3.36
N GLU A 10 -8.42 -2.27 -3.67
CA GLU A 10 -7.12 -2.42 -4.34
C GLU A 10 -7.08 -1.74 -5.70
N ARG A 11 -8.12 -1.93 -6.53
CA ARG A 11 -8.23 -1.28 -7.85
C ARG A 11 -8.29 0.24 -7.73
N ARG A 12 -9.06 0.76 -6.76
CA ARG A 12 -9.15 2.20 -6.50
C ARG A 12 -7.79 2.78 -6.11
N LEU A 13 -7.09 2.17 -5.14
CA LEU A 13 -5.77 2.60 -4.70
C LEU A 13 -4.75 2.58 -5.85
N THR A 14 -4.83 1.58 -6.73
CA THR A 14 -3.97 1.50 -7.91
C THR A 14 -4.22 2.66 -8.87
N ALA A 15 -5.48 2.96 -9.16
CA ALA A 15 -5.84 4.09 -10.00
C ALA A 15 -5.41 5.44 -9.40
N ASP A 16 -5.61 5.62 -8.09
CA ASP A 16 -5.27 6.86 -7.38
C ASP A 16 -3.74 7.10 -7.36
N ILE A 17 -2.95 6.05 -7.09
CA ILE A 17 -1.47 6.14 -7.13
C ILE A 17 -0.99 6.45 -8.55
N HIS A 18 -1.54 5.76 -9.55
CA HIS A 18 -1.18 6.00 -10.95
C HIS A 18 -1.52 7.43 -11.39
N SER A 19 -2.70 7.94 -11.03
CA SER A 19 -3.11 9.31 -11.34
C SER A 19 -2.24 10.37 -10.65
N THR A 20 -1.76 10.09 -9.44
CA THR A 20 -1.01 11.07 -8.64
C THR A 20 0.47 11.09 -8.99
N LEU A 21 1.08 9.92 -9.19
CA LEU A 21 2.52 9.76 -9.34
C LEU A 21 2.95 9.33 -10.76
N GLY A 22 2.01 8.93 -11.62
CA GLY A 22 2.31 8.48 -12.98
C GLY A 22 3.04 7.14 -13.05
N ILE A 23 3.04 6.36 -11.97
CA ILE A 23 3.73 5.07 -11.89
C ILE A 23 2.75 3.94 -11.56
N ALA A 24 3.00 2.77 -12.14
CA ALA A 24 2.34 1.53 -11.70
C ALA A 24 3.05 1.00 -10.45
N ALA A 25 2.27 0.75 -9.39
CA ALA A 25 2.77 0.20 -8.13
C ALA A 25 2.01 -1.08 -7.79
N LYS A 26 2.73 -2.08 -7.24
CA LYS A 26 2.10 -3.27 -6.67
C LYS A 26 1.56 -2.93 -5.28
N ILE A 27 0.27 -3.16 -5.06
CA ILE A 27 -0.41 -2.89 -3.79
C ILE A 27 -0.77 -4.23 -3.15
N THR A 28 -0.49 -4.37 -1.86
CA THR A 28 -0.90 -5.55 -1.09
C THR A 28 -1.63 -5.05 0.15
N LEU A 29 -2.88 -5.48 0.30
CA LEU A 29 -3.67 -5.22 1.50
C LEU A 29 -3.27 -6.21 2.60
N VAL A 30 -3.11 -5.72 3.82
CA VAL A 30 -2.75 -6.51 5.00
C VAL A 30 -3.82 -6.35 6.06
N GLU A 31 -3.87 -7.28 7.01
CA GLU A 31 -4.85 -7.24 8.09
C GLU A 31 -4.75 -5.94 8.91
N PRO A 32 -5.88 -5.42 9.40
CA PRO A 32 -5.88 -4.23 10.25
C PRO A 32 -4.93 -4.39 11.45
N ARG A 33 -4.14 -3.34 11.73
CA ARG A 33 -3.18 -3.29 12.86
C ARG A 33 -2.02 -4.30 12.79
N SER A 34 -1.80 -4.98 11.66
CA SER A 34 -0.67 -5.91 11.46
C SER A 34 0.67 -5.21 11.22
N LEU A 35 0.65 -3.97 10.69
CA LEU A 35 1.88 -3.20 10.48
C LEU A 35 2.46 -2.72 11.81
N PRO A 36 3.79 -2.79 11.99
CA PRO A 36 4.44 -2.35 13.22
C PRO A 36 4.16 -0.86 13.48
N ARG A 37 3.89 -0.54 14.75
CA ARG A 37 3.75 0.85 15.20
C ARG A 37 5.14 1.48 15.29
N SER A 38 5.27 2.72 14.84
CA SER A 38 6.50 3.49 15.04
C SER A 38 6.49 4.16 16.41
N GLU A 39 7.51 3.92 17.24
CA GLU A 39 7.66 4.54 18.58
C GLU A 39 8.16 6.00 18.53
N GLY A 40 8.14 6.64 17.36
CA GLY A 40 8.58 8.02 17.13
C GLY A 40 8.07 8.55 15.78
N LYS A 41 8.85 9.38 15.08
CA LYS A 41 8.51 9.78 13.70
C LYS A 41 8.35 8.53 12.83
N ALA A 42 7.20 8.40 12.16
CA ALA A 42 6.87 7.22 11.37
C ALA A 42 7.84 7.05 10.19
N LYS A 43 8.55 5.91 10.16
CA LYS A 43 9.34 5.47 9.00
C LYS A 43 8.53 4.43 8.24
N ARG A 44 8.15 4.73 6.99
CA ARG A 44 7.29 3.86 6.14
C ARG A 44 7.98 3.34 4.88
N VAL A 45 9.19 3.81 4.58
CA VAL A 45 9.94 3.45 3.37
C VAL A 45 11.08 2.52 3.75
N ILE A 46 11.14 1.37 3.10
CA ILE A 46 12.25 0.42 3.19
C ILE A 46 12.90 0.37 1.81
N ASP A 47 14.16 0.76 1.73
CA ASP A 47 14.93 0.70 0.48
C ASP A 47 15.64 -0.66 0.39
N ASN A 48 15.27 -1.45 -0.61
CA ASN A 48 15.82 -2.78 -0.86
C ASN A 48 16.71 -2.84 -2.12
N ARG A 49 17.13 -1.68 -2.65
CA ARG A 49 17.99 -1.63 -3.85
C ARG A 49 19.37 -2.22 -3.52
N LYS A 50 19.85 -3.14 -4.36
CA LYS A 50 21.25 -3.60 -4.36
C LYS A 50 21.98 -2.78 -5.42
N PHE A 51 23.05 -2.12 -5.00
CA PHE A 51 23.97 -1.40 -5.88
C PHE A 51 25.17 -2.30 -6.23
#